data_AF-A0A438ADU6-F1
#
_entry.id   AF-A0A438ADU6-F1
#
_cell.length_a   1.000
_cell.length_b   1.000
_cell.length_c   1.000
_cell.angle_alpha   90.00
_cell.angle_beta   90.00
_cell.angle_gamma   90.00
#
_symmetry.space_group_name_H-M   'P 1'
#
loop_
_entity.id
_entity.type
_entity.pdbx_description
1 polymer ?
#
loop_
_entity_poly.entity_id
_entity_poly.type
_entity_poly.pdbx_seq_one_letter_code
_entity_poly.pdbx_strand_id
1 'polypeptide(L)'
;MTRPHGSAGFWRHSDTWVGLTLVVIGAAATAMASGFDAMSRSYPLALSVLLMVFGAVLVLRVVISQPKSVSFSLPARVAGLSALLIVAWIVALSAGLGFVLPTLLMQGAFLYICGVRPPLVAAIYAVLITAVGYAAFVLGLGVRLPETLAPWIL
;
A
#
# COMPACT_ATOMS: atom_id res chain seq x y z
N MET A 1 -7.94 -11.35 -43.39
CA MET A 1 -8.99 -11.71 -42.42
C MET A 1 -8.58 -11.19 -41.05
N THR A 2 -9.04 -10.00 -40.68
CA THR A 2 -8.84 -9.39 -39.36
C THR A 2 -9.88 -9.98 -38.40
N ARG A 3 -9.45 -10.73 -37.38
CA ARG A 3 -10.38 -11.22 -36.35
C ARG A 3 -10.95 -10.00 -35.61
N PRO A 4 -12.27 -9.94 -35.37
CA PRO A 4 -12.83 -8.89 -34.53
C PRO A 4 -12.23 -9.04 -33.13
N HIS A 5 -11.42 -8.05 -32.73
CA HIS A 5 -10.88 -7.93 -31.38
C HIS A 5 -12.05 -7.56 -30.45
N GLY A 6 -12.77 -8.58 -30.00
CA GLY A 6 -13.86 -8.42 -29.04
C GLY A 6 -13.37 -7.74 -27.77
N SER A 7 -14.17 -6.81 -27.28
CA SER A 7 -14.06 -6.06 -26.01
C SER A 7 -13.88 -6.92 -24.75
N ALA A 8 -13.85 -8.25 -24.88
CA ALA A 8 -13.61 -9.21 -23.81
C ALA A 8 -12.20 -9.10 -23.18
N GLY A 9 -11.26 -8.35 -23.77
CA GLY A 9 -9.89 -8.20 -23.27
C GLY A 9 -9.71 -7.17 -22.14
N PHE A 10 -10.51 -6.10 -22.09
CA PHE A 10 -10.28 -4.99 -21.15
C PHE A 10 -10.57 -5.38 -19.69
N TRP A 11 -11.78 -5.88 -19.42
CA TRP A 11 -12.23 -6.25 -18.08
C TRP A 11 -11.57 -7.53 -17.53
N ARG A 12 -10.89 -8.30 -18.39
CA ARG A 12 -10.16 -9.51 -17.99
C ARG A 12 -8.70 -9.23 -17.63
N HIS A 13 -8.19 -8.04 -17.91
CA HIS A 13 -6.80 -7.70 -17.63
C HIS A 13 -6.61 -7.25 -16.17
N SER A 14 -5.61 -7.81 -15.48
CA SER A 14 -5.27 -7.44 -14.09
C SER A 14 -5.03 -5.94 -13.94
N ASP A 15 -4.29 -5.36 -14.87
CA ASP A 15 -3.88 -3.95 -14.85
C ASP A 15 -5.08 -3.00 -14.94
N THR A 16 -6.18 -3.43 -15.55
CA THR A 16 -7.44 -2.66 -15.56
C THR A 16 -7.98 -2.53 -14.14
N TRP A 17 -8.09 -3.63 -13.42
CA TRP A 17 -8.62 -3.63 -12.05
C TRP A 17 -7.69 -2.96 -11.06
N VAL A 18 -6.38 -3.19 -11.19
CA VAL A 18 -5.37 -2.49 -10.39
C VAL A 18 -5.46 -0.99 -10.66
N GLY A 19 -5.50 -0.58 -11.93
CA GLY A 19 -5.57 0.82 -12.30
C GLY A 19 -6.85 1.51 -11.79
N LEU A 20 -8.01 0.88 -11.97
CA LEU A 20 -9.28 1.38 -11.44
C LEU A 20 -9.25 1.48 -9.91
N THR A 21 -8.70 0.48 -9.22
CA THR A 21 -8.56 0.49 -7.76
C THR A 21 -7.69 1.65 -7.29
N LEU A 22 -6.55 1.90 -7.95
CA LEU A 22 -5.68 3.02 -7.65
C LEU A 22 -6.36 4.37 -7.84
N VAL A 23 -7.16 4.53 -8.91
CA VAL A 23 -7.94 5.75 -9.14
C VAL A 23 -9.00 5.93 -8.05
N VAL A 24 -9.76 4.89 -7.71
CA VAL A 24 -10.81 4.96 -6.68
C VAL A 24 -10.21 5.27 -5.30
N ILE A 25 -9.13 4.59 -4.92
CA ILE A 25 -8.44 4.83 -3.65
C ILE A 25 -7.83 6.22 -3.62
N GLY A 26 -7.21 6.68 -4.72
CA GLY A 26 -6.69 8.03 -4.83
C GLY A 26 -7.77 9.10 -4.69
N ALA A 27 -8.94 8.90 -5.32
CA ALA A 27 -10.08 9.81 -5.16
C ALA A 27 -10.59 9.84 -3.70
N ALA A 28 -10.72 8.67 -3.06
CA ALA A 28 -11.09 8.58 -1.66
C ALA A 28 -10.06 9.24 -0.73
N ALA A 29 -8.76 9.04 -0.98
CA ALA A 29 -7.67 9.67 -0.24
C ALA A 29 -7.67 11.19 -0.42
N THR A 30 -8.00 11.70 -1.61
CA THR A 30 -8.17 13.14 -1.87
C THR A 30 -9.30 13.70 -1.01
N ALA A 31 -10.45 13.01 -0.95
CA ALA A 31 -11.58 13.43 -0.14
C ALA A 31 -11.24 13.44 1.36
N MET A 32 -10.57 12.40 1.86
CA MET A 32 -10.10 12.36 3.26
C MET A 32 -9.07 13.46 3.54
N ALA A 33 -8.19 13.76 2.59
CA ALA A 33 -7.15 14.76 2.75
C ALA A 33 -7.71 16.18 2.96
N SER A 34 -8.91 16.46 2.44
CA SER A 34 -9.58 17.75 2.63
C SER A 34 -9.87 18.07 4.09
N GLY A 35 -9.96 17.05 4.96
CA GLY A 35 -10.18 17.20 6.41
C GLY A 35 -8.92 17.53 7.22
N PHE A 36 -7.71 17.41 6.66
CA PHE A 36 -6.48 17.76 7.36
C PHE A 36 -6.20 19.26 7.35
N ASP A 37 -5.42 19.72 8.34
CA ASP A 37 -4.82 21.05 8.36
C ASP A 37 -3.86 21.26 7.18
N ALA A 38 -3.55 22.53 6.86
CA ALA A 38 -2.74 22.87 5.68
C ALA A 38 -1.34 22.24 5.69
N MET A 39 -0.73 22.03 6.87
CA MET A 39 0.61 21.47 7.00
C MET A 39 0.59 19.96 6.72
N SER A 40 -0.38 19.24 7.28
CA SER A 40 -0.49 17.78 7.15
C SER A 40 -1.15 17.33 5.84
N ARG A 41 -1.88 18.22 5.15
CA ARG A 41 -2.65 17.90 3.93
C ARG A 41 -1.79 17.61 2.69
N SER A 42 -0.61 18.24 2.59
CA SER A 42 0.21 18.20 1.38
C SER A 42 0.67 16.78 1.01
N TYR A 43 1.05 15.99 2.01
CA TYR A 43 1.54 14.63 1.78
C TYR A 43 0.43 13.66 1.31
N PRO A 44 -0.72 13.52 2.01
CA PRO A 44 -1.84 12.69 1.55
C PRO A 44 -2.35 13.11 0.17
N LEU A 45 -2.40 14.41 -0.12
CA LEU A 45 -2.78 14.90 -1.45
C LEU A 45 -1.78 14.46 -2.52
N ALA A 46 -0.48 14.68 -2.34
CA ALA A 46 0.52 14.28 -3.31
C ALA A 46 0.47 12.77 -3.59
N LEU A 47 0.35 11.95 -2.53
CA LEU A 47 0.19 10.50 -2.67
C LEU A 47 -1.08 10.14 -3.44
N SER A 48 -2.21 10.76 -3.12
CA SER A 48 -3.49 10.51 -3.79
C SER A 48 -3.44 10.82 -5.29
N VAL A 49 -2.78 11.91 -5.68
CA VAL A 49 -2.57 12.30 -7.07
C VAL A 49 -1.70 11.27 -7.79
N LEU A 50 -0.60 10.84 -7.18
CA LEU A 50 0.26 9.79 -7.76
C LEU A 50 -0.50 8.48 -7.99
N LEU A 51 -1.33 8.06 -7.03
CA LEU A 51 -2.18 6.87 -7.18
C LEU A 51 -3.14 7.02 -8.35
N MET A 52 -3.83 8.17 -8.46
CA MET A 52 -4.74 8.43 -9.58
C MET A 52 -4.03 8.44 -10.92
N VAL A 53 -2.86 9.09 -11.02
CA VAL A 53 -2.06 9.16 -12.26
C VAL A 53 -1.57 7.78 -12.67
N PHE A 54 -0.95 7.02 -11.77
CA PHE A 54 -0.48 5.67 -12.09
C PHE A 54 -1.64 4.73 -12.42
N GLY A 55 -2.77 4.87 -11.72
CA GLY A 55 -3.98 4.10 -12.02
C GLY A 55 -4.51 4.40 -13.43
N ALA A 56 -4.62 5.67 -13.80
CA ALA A 56 -5.04 6.09 -15.13
C ALA A 56 -4.07 5.61 -16.22
N VAL A 57 -2.76 5.70 -15.98
CA VAL A 57 -1.73 5.21 -16.91
C VAL A 57 -1.85 3.70 -17.14
N LEU A 58 -2.11 2.91 -16.10
CA LEU A 58 -2.32 1.46 -16.25
C LEU A 58 -3.56 1.14 -17.10
N VAL A 59 -4.68 1.81 -16.83
CA VAL A 59 -5.91 1.63 -17.61
C VAL A 59 -5.68 2.02 -19.07
N LEU A 60 -5.06 3.16 -19.33
CA LEU A 60 -4.73 3.64 -20.69
C LEU A 60 -3.80 2.66 -21.42
N ARG A 61 -2.80 2.11 -20.74
CA ARG A 61 -1.88 1.12 -21.32
C ARG A 61 -2.61 -0.14 -21.76
N VAL A 62 -3.60 -0.62 -21.01
CA VAL A 62 -4.41 -1.78 -21.42
C VAL A 62 -5.19 -1.47 -22.70
N VAL A 63 -5.78 -0.28 -22.79
CA VAL A 63 -6.56 0.16 -23.96
C VAL A 63 -5.67 0.30 -25.20
N ILE A 64 -4.48 0.90 -25.06
CA ILE A 64 -3.60 1.22 -26.18
C ILE A 64 -2.81 0.00 -26.66
N SER A 65 -2.21 -0.76 -25.73
CA SER A 65 -1.21 -1.78 -26.07
C SER A 65 -1.75 -3.21 -26.08
N GLN A 66 -2.98 -3.44 -25.62
CA GLN A 66 -3.59 -4.77 -25.45
C GLN A 66 -2.59 -5.85 -24.98
N PRO A 67 -1.90 -5.63 -23.84
CA PRO A 67 -0.87 -6.55 -23.37
C PRO A 67 -1.43 -7.96 -23.16
N LYS A 68 -0.54 -8.97 -23.26
CA LYS A 68 -0.91 -10.36 -23.01
C LYS A 68 -1.49 -10.48 -21.61
N SER A 69 -2.68 -11.09 -21.49
CA SER A 69 -3.33 -11.31 -20.21
C SER A 69 -2.45 -12.14 -19.29
N VAL A 70 -2.11 -11.57 -18.14
CA VAL A 70 -1.42 -12.27 -17.03
C VAL A 70 -2.45 -12.75 -16.01
N SER A 71 -2.16 -13.88 -15.36
CA SER A 71 -3.05 -14.45 -14.35
C SER A 71 -3.23 -13.49 -13.16
N PHE A 72 -4.48 -13.29 -12.76
CA PHE A 72 -4.84 -12.48 -11.60
C PHE A 72 -4.64 -13.20 -10.26
N SER A 73 -4.49 -14.53 -10.25
CA SER A 73 -4.55 -15.34 -9.03
C SER A 73 -3.47 -15.00 -8.00
N LEU A 74 -2.21 -14.88 -8.44
CA LEU A 74 -1.10 -14.56 -7.55
C LEU A 74 -1.16 -13.11 -7.06
N PRO A 75 -1.30 -12.08 -7.92
CA PRO A 75 -1.47 -10.69 -7.48
C PRO A 75 -2.64 -10.51 -6.53
N ALA A 76 -3.80 -11.14 -6.80
CA ALA A 76 -4.97 -11.07 -5.93
C ALA A 76 -4.70 -11.69 -4.55
N ARG A 77 -4.01 -12.83 -4.50
CA ARG A 77 -3.64 -13.46 -3.23
C ARG A 77 -2.68 -12.58 -2.42
N VAL A 78 -1.66 -12.02 -3.08
CA VAL A 78 -0.72 -11.09 -2.44
C VAL A 78 -1.47 -9.86 -1.93
N ALA A 79 -2.27 -9.21 -2.77
CA ALA A 79 -3.05 -8.03 -2.39
C ALA A 79 -4.02 -8.31 -1.23
N GLY A 80 -4.70 -9.45 -1.24
CA GLY A 80 -5.60 -9.86 -0.16
C GLY A 80 -4.88 -10.07 1.18
N LEU A 81 -3.74 -10.78 1.17
CA LEU A 81 -2.91 -10.96 2.37
C LEU A 81 -2.34 -9.62 2.86
N SER A 82 -1.87 -8.78 1.94
CA SER A 82 -1.38 -7.44 2.24
C SER A 82 -2.45 -6.56 2.87
N ALA A 83 -3.67 -6.58 2.32
CA ALA A 83 -4.81 -5.83 2.87
C ALA A 83 -5.16 -6.31 4.29
N LEU A 84 -5.19 -7.62 4.52
CA LEU A 84 -5.44 -8.19 5.85
C LEU A 84 -4.37 -7.75 6.86
N LEU A 85 -3.10 -7.75 6.48
CA LEU A 85 -2.01 -7.27 7.34
C LEU A 85 -2.14 -5.78 7.67
N ILE A 86 -2.51 -4.94 6.69
CA ILE A 86 -2.74 -3.52 6.92
C ILE A 86 -3.89 -3.32 7.90
N VAL A 87 -5.00 -4.05 7.74
CA VAL A 87 -6.14 -3.99 8.67
C VAL A 87 -5.71 -4.41 10.08
N ALA A 88 -5.00 -5.53 10.20
CA ALA A 88 -4.49 -5.99 11.50
C ALA A 88 -3.54 -4.96 12.15
N TRP A 89 -2.68 -4.34 11.36
CA TRP A 89 -1.79 -3.27 11.82
C TRP A 89 -2.57 -2.03 12.29
N ILE A 90 -3.56 -1.56 11.53
CA ILE A 90 -4.43 -0.43 11.93
C ILE A 90 -5.15 -0.75 13.25
N VAL A 91 -5.70 -1.95 13.39
CA VAL A 91 -6.37 -2.40 14.62
C VAL A 91 -5.38 -2.41 15.78
N ALA A 92 -4.18 -2.93 15.59
CA ALA A 92 -3.15 -2.98 16.62
C ALA A 92 -2.73 -1.57 17.09
N LEU A 93 -2.51 -0.64 16.15
CA LEU A 93 -2.23 0.76 16.48
C LEU A 93 -3.39 1.40 17.25
N SER A 94 -4.62 1.17 16.80
CA SER A 94 -5.84 1.71 17.42
C SER A 94 -6.10 1.14 18.80
N ALA A 95 -5.63 -0.07 19.08
CA ALA A 95 -5.68 -0.72 20.39
C ALA A 95 -4.58 -0.26 21.36
N GLY A 96 -3.69 0.66 20.94
CA GLY A 96 -2.64 1.20 21.81
C GLY A 96 -1.39 0.32 21.96
N LEU A 97 -1.13 -0.61 21.01
CA LEU A 97 0.11 -1.41 21.01
C LEU A 97 1.38 -0.60 20.64
N GLY A 98 1.23 0.70 20.42
CA GLY A 98 2.29 1.60 19.98
C GLY A 98 2.72 1.38 18.54
N PHE A 99 3.60 2.23 18.02
CA PHE A 99 4.03 2.16 16.62
C PHE A 99 5.00 1.01 16.31
N VAL A 100 6.00 0.78 17.17
CA VAL A 100 7.18 -0.04 16.83
C VAL A 100 6.82 -1.51 16.62
N LEU A 101 6.18 -2.15 17.59
CA LEU A 101 5.92 -3.60 17.54
C LEU A 101 4.96 -3.99 16.40
N PRO A 102 3.77 -3.36 16.24
CA PRO A 102 2.89 -3.67 15.11
C PRO A 102 3.56 -3.44 13.76
N THR A 103 4.35 -2.37 13.63
CA THR A 103 5.03 -2.05 12.38
C THR A 103 6.13 -3.07 12.07
N LEU A 104 6.93 -3.51 13.05
CA LEU A 104 7.91 -4.58 12.87
C LEU A 104 7.27 -5.87 12.37
N LEU A 105 6.18 -6.29 13.02
CA LEU A 105 5.45 -7.52 12.65
C LEU A 105 4.86 -7.40 11.24
N MET A 106 4.25 -6.25 10.92
CA MET A 106 3.70 -5.98 9.60
C MET A 106 4.79 -6.00 8.52
N GLN A 107 5.93 -5.33 8.74
CA GLN A 107 7.04 -5.29 7.78
C GLN A 107 7.65 -6.68 7.58
N GLY A 108 7.86 -7.43 8.65
CA GLY A 108 8.32 -8.83 8.57
C GLY A 108 7.37 -9.68 7.73
N ALA A 109 6.07 -9.60 8.01
CA ALA A 109 5.05 -10.34 7.26
C ALA A 109 5.00 -9.92 5.77
N PHE A 110 5.13 -8.63 5.46
CA PHE A 110 5.23 -8.16 4.08
C PHE A 110 6.44 -8.71 3.34
N LEU A 111 7.62 -8.68 3.97
CA LEU A 111 8.83 -9.23 3.38
C LEU A 111 8.68 -10.72 3.07
N TYR A 112 8.02 -11.48 3.95
CA TYR A 112 7.69 -12.88 3.72
C TYR A 112 6.70 -13.08 2.57
N ILE A 113 5.65 -12.25 2.47
CA ILE A 113 4.70 -12.27 1.34
C ILE A 113 5.43 -11.98 0.02
N CYS A 114 6.37 -11.04 0.03
CA CYS A 114 7.20 -10.69 -1.12
C CYS A 114 8.32 -11.71 -1.42
N GLY A 115 8.46 -12.76 -0.61
CA GLY A 115 9.36 -13.87 -0.89
C GLY A 115 10.75 -13.78 -0.24
N VAL A 116 10.99 -12.84 0.69
CA VAL A 116 12.21 -12.84 1.50
C VAL A 116 12.13 -13.99 2.50
N ARG A 117 12.89 -15.07 2.24
CA ARG A 117 12.82 -16.31 3.02
C ARG A 117 13.75 -16.37 4.23
N PRO A 118 15.01 -15.86 4.17
CA PRO A 118 15.89 -15.96 5.33
C PRO A 118 15.35 -15.12 6.49
N PRO A 119 14.98 -15.73 7.64
CA PRO A 119 14.30 -15.03 8.73
C PRO A 119 15.12 -13.88 9.30
N LEU A 120 16.44 -14.08 9.40
CA LEU A 120 17.35 -13.04 9.89
C LEU A 120 17.39 -11.83 8.95
N VAL A 121 17.41 -12.05 7.62
CA VAL A 121 17.41 -10.97 6.63
C VAL A 121 16.08 -10.21 6.68
N ALA A 122 14.96 -10.92 6.77
CA ALA A 122 13.64 -10.31 6.91
C ALA A 122 13.55 -9.48 8.20
N ALA A 123 14.07 -9.99 9.32
CA ALA A 123 14.10 -9.26 10.59
C ALA A 123 14.96 -7.99 10.51
N ILE A 124 16.15 -8.06 9.92
CA ILE A 124 17.03 -6.89 9.73
C ILE A 124 16.33 -5.82 8.89
N TYR A 125 15.74 -6.20 7.76
CA TYR A 125 15.01 -5.26 6.90
C TYR A 125 13.79 -4.67 7.61
N ALA A 126 13.01 -5.47 8.34
CA ALA A 126 11.88 -4.98 9.09
C ALA A 126 12.30 -3.93 10.14
N VAL A 127 13.39 -4.18 10.86
CA VAL A 127 13.98 -3.23 11.83
C VAL A 127 14.42 -1.95 11.14
N LEU A 128 15.18 -2.05 10.05
CA LEU A 128 15.67 -0.88 9.32
C LEU A 128 14.53 -0.03 8.77
N ILE A 129 13.54 -0.65 8.12
CA ILE A 129 12.38 0.06 7.56
C ILE A 129 11.58 0.73 8.68
N THR A 130 11.37 0.04 9.80
CA THR A 130 10.64 0.60 10.96
C THR A 130 11.39 1.77 11.58
N ALA A 131 12.71 1.65 11.78
CA ALA A 131 13.55 2.69 12.35
C ALA A 131 13.60 3.94 11.46
N VAL A 132 13.78 3.76 10.14
CA VAL A 132 13.79 4.86 9.17
C VAL A 132 12.41 5.51 9.10
N GLY A 133 11.33 4.73 9.08
CA GLY A 133 9.97 5.25 9.12
C GLY A 133 9.70 6.07 10.38
N TYR A 134 10.08 5.55 11.54
CA TYR A 134 9.98 6.26 12.81
C TYR A 134 10.73 7.59 12.78
N ALA A 135 11.99 7.59 12.33
CA ALA A 135 12.79 8.79 12.20
C ALA A 135 12.16 9.80 11.22
N ALA A 136 11.64 9.34 10.08
CA ALA A 136 10.99 10.21 9.09
C ALA A 136 9.75 10.89 9.69
N PHE A 137 8.92 10.17 10.43
CA PHE A 137 7.71 10.76 11.04
C PHE A 137 8.03 11.66 12.23
N VAL A 138 8.88 11.20 13.15
CA VAL A 138 9.16 11.93 14.40
C VAL A 138 10.12 13.10 14.16
N LEU A 139 11.24 12.84 13.48
CA LEU A 139 12.27 13.86 13.25
C LEU A 139 11.99 14.69 12.00
N GLY A 140 11.52 14.04 10.92
CA GLY A 140 11.29 14.71 9.64
C GLY A 140 9.98 15.49 9.60
N LEU A 141 8.89 14.91 10.11
CA LEU A 141 7.55 15.50 10.04
C LEU A 141 7.07 16.07 11.39
N GLY A 142 7.81 15.88 12.48
CA GLY A 142 7.41 16.35 13.81
C GLY A 142 6.13 15.68 14.35
N VAL A 143 5.74 14.54 13.78
CA VAL A 143 4.51 13.83 14.11
C VAL A 143 4.74 12.93 15.33
N ARG A 144 3.83 13.00 16.30
CA ARG A 144 3.81 12.06 17.43
C ARG A 144 3.16 10.76 17.00
N LEU A 145 3.92 9.67 17.06
CA LEU A 145 3.43 8.33 16.77
C LEU A 145 2.72 7.74 18.00
N PRO A 146 1.80 6.77 17.83
CA PRO A 146 1.14 6.11 18.94
C PRO A 146 2.16 5.53 19.93
N GLU A 147 2.07 5.98 21.19
CA GLU A 147 2.83 5.41 22.29
C GLU A 147 2.22 4.06 22.69
N THR A 148 3.06 3.16 23.19
CA THR A 148 2.60 1.86 23.69
C THR A 148 1.95 2.04 25.06
N LEU A 149 0.84 1.35 25.29
CA LEU A 149 0.21 1.26 26.62
C LEU A 149 1.10 0.52 27.65
N ALA A 150 2.10 -0.23 27.16
CA ALA A 150 3.07 -0.94 27.99
C ALA A 150 4.50 -0.50 27.64
N PRO A 151 4.95 0.69 28.09
CA PRO A 151 6.28 1.23 27.78
C PRO A 151 7.44 0.37 28.30
N TRP A 152 7.18 -0.60 29.18
CA TRP A 152 8.19 -1.52 29.73
C TRP A 152 8.43 -2.76 28.86
N ILE A 153 7.65 -3.00 27.80
CA ILE A 153 7.78 -4.19 26.93
C ILE A 153 8.71 -3.91 25.73
N LEU A 154 9.12 -2.66 25.53
CA LEU A 154 9.96 -2.21 24.41
C LEU A 154 11.22 -1.51 24.89
#